data_AF-A0AAI8YQX9-F1
#
_entry.id   AF-A0AAI8YQX9-F1
#
_cell.length_a   1.000
_cell.length_b   1.000
_cell.length_c   1.000
_cell.angle_alpha   90.00
_cell.angle_beta   90.00
_cell.angle_gamma   90.00
#
_symmetry.space_group_name_H-M   'P 1'
#
loop_
_entity.id
_entity.type
_entity.pdbx_description
1 polymer ?
#
loop_
_entity_poly.entity_id
_entity_poly.type
_entity_poly.pdbx_seq_one_letter_code
_entity_poly.pdbx_strand_id
1 'polypeptide(L)'
;MKFSNNLPFVAFFIIILLLLTLKTFFGHSQYYQDGLQPPIDKTIPRKIWYKLGPRGLSADAKEWADSCTTKNPGYATEYISDDYADEWVARNFSHRPDVVGSYLNTTIPILKADLLRYLLLYQDGGAYFDLDVECGHGGIDDWIPPHLRHNTSLVVGWEMDAGLTGDVSHQLASWTIMARKGTPYMMAAIDDISRAIHDESNEHSVPVSDLKLWMLPDVVDFTGPARLTRSVFKGLEQTLGRDVDRRLVQGILEPTQMGDVLFMPGWAFAAGQGQYPEEDRDKIGPRLVIHH
;
A
#
# COMPACT_ATOMS: atom_id res chain seq x y z
N MET A 1 61.53 -40.27 -26.34
CA MET A 1 60.57 -39.84 -25.30
C MET A 1 59.35 -39.28 -26.03
N LYS A 2 58.28 -40.07 -26.17
CA LYS A 2 57.11 -39.75 -27.00
C LYS A 2 56.21 -38.76 -26.25
N PHE A 3 56.10 -37.53 -26.74
CA PHE A 3 55.06 -36.60 -26.31
C PHE A 3 53.72 -37.07 -26.87
N SER A 4 52.78 -37.41 -25.99
CA SER A 4 51.40 -37.73 -26.35
C SER A 4 50.68 -36.44 -26.73
N ASN A 5 50.28 -36.33 -28.00
CA ASN A 5 49.45 -35.26 -28.53
C ASN A 5 48.02 -35.38 -27.97
N ASN A 6 47.79 -34.86 -26.76
CA ASN A 6 46.44 -34.79 -26.15
C ASN A 6 45.67 -33.51 -26.53
N LEU A 7 46.22 -32.66 -27.40
CA LEU A 7 45.61 -31.41 -27.84
C LEU A 7 44.19 -31.56 -28.46
N PRO A 8 43.91 -32.55 -29.34
CA PRO A 8 42.57 -32.71 -29.89
C PRO A 8 41.54 -33.19 -28.84
N PHE A 9 41.98 -33.92 -27.81
CA PHE A 9 41.10 -34.43 -26.76
C PHE A 9 40.66 -33.32 -25.79
N VAL A 10 41.58 -32.42 -25.44
CA VAL A 10 41.30 -31.25 -24.58
C VAL A 10 40.39 -30.25 -25.32
N ALA A 11 40.64 -30.00 -26.61
CA ALA A 11 39.79 -29.11 -27.42
C ALA A 11 38.36 -29.64 -27.56
N PHE A 12 38.18 -30.96 -27.72
CA PHE A 12 36.86 -31.59 -27.81
C PHE A 12 36.06 -31.46 -26.51
N PHE A 13 36.72 -31.62 -25.35
CA PHE A 13 36.07 -31.45 -24.04
C PHE A 13 35.64 -30.01 -23.76
N ILE A 14 36.46 -29.02 -24.15
CA ILE A 14 36.12 -27.60 -23.98
C ILE A 14 34.91 -27.22 -24.85
N ILE A 15 34.83 -27.72 -26.09
CA ILE A 15 33.69 -27.47 -26.99
C ILE A 15 32.41 -28.09 -26.45
N ILE A 16 32.46 -29.32 -25.92
CA ILE A 16 31.29 -29.97 -25.30
C ILE A 16 30.84 -29.20 -24.05
N LEU A 17 31.78 -28.75 -23.20
CA LEU A 17 31.45 -27.96 -22.02
C LEU A 17 30.80 -26.63 -22.41
N LEU A 18 31.33 -25.95 -23.44
CA LEU A 18 30.75 -24.70 -23.96
C LEU A 18 29.34 -24.93 -24.52
N LEU A 19 29.13 -26.00 -25.30
CA LEU A 19 27.82 -26.34 -25.85
C LEU A 19 26.79 -26.74 -24.78
N LEU A 20 27.23 -27.37 -23.68
CA LEU A 20 26.38 -27.67 -22.54
C LEU A 20 26.02 -26.39 -21.77
N THR A 21 26.97 -25.47 -21.57
CA THR A 21 26.69 -24.17 -20.94
C THR A 21 25.80 -23.27 -21.80
N LEU A 22 25.96 -23.30 -23.14
CA LEU A 22 25.08 -22.62 -24.09
C LEU A 22 23.68 -23.27 -24.13
N LYS A 23 23.56 -24.59 -23.99
CA LYS A 23 22.26 -25.26 -23.81
C LYS A 23 21.60 -24.91 -22.48
N THR A 24 22.34 -24.68 -21.40
CA THR A 24 21.75 -24.19 -20.14
C THR A 24 21.41 -22.70 -20.19
N PHE A 25 22.18 -21.88 -20.93
CA PHE A 25 21.91 -20.46 -21.12
C PHE A 25 20.76 -20.19 -22.11
N PHE A 26 20.61 -21.00 -23.15
CA PHE A 26 19.52 -20.90 -24.13
C PHE A 26 18.34 -21.84 -23.85
N GLY A 27 18.49 -22.81 -22.94
CA GLY A 27 17.46 -23.78 -22.58
C GLY A 27 16.52 -23.35 -21.44
N HIS A 28 16.55 -22.07 -21.05
CA HIS A 28 15.58 -21.48 -20.11
C HIS A 28 14.68 -20.42 -20.73
N SER A 29 14.68 -20.29 -22.07
CA SER A 29 13.81 -19.34 -22.78
C SER A 29 13.07 -20.06 -23.90
N GLN A 30 12.06 -20.88 -23.57
CA GLN A 30 10.99 -21.24 -24.53
C GLN A 30 9.77 -22.00 -23.98
N TYR A 31 9.52 -22.03 -22.67
CA TYR A 31 8.29 -22.60 -22.10
C TYR A 31 7.54 -21.58 -21.22
N TYR A 32 7.13 -20.46 -21.82
CA TYR A 32 5.90 -19.79 -21.40
C TYR A 32 4.94 -19.92 -22.58
N GLN A 33 4.24 -21.05 -22.63
CA GLN A 33 3.05 -21.17 -23.43
C GLN A 33 2.01 -20.19 -22.88
N ASP A 34 1.34 -19.48 -23.80
CA ASP A 34 0.05 -18.83 -23.61
C ASP A 34 -0.93 -19.78 -22.91
N GLY A 35 -0.87 -19.80 -21.58
CA GLY A 35 -2.05 -20.02 -20.77
C GLY A 35 -2.81 -18.71 -20.81
N LEU A 36 -4.09 -18.75 -21.17
CA LEU A 36 -5.03 -17.67 -20.92
C LEU A 36 -4.93 -17.29 -19.44
N GLN A 37 -4.05 -16.34 -19.10
CA GLN A 37 -4.17 -15.64 -17.84
C GLN A 37 -5.56 -15.01 -17.89
N PRO A 38 -6.43 -15.27 -16.89
CA PRO A 38 -7.66 -14.51 -16.79
C PRO A 38 -7.28 -13.02 -16.91
N PRO A 39 -8.08 -12.19 -17.60
CA PRO A 39 -7.76 -10.78 -17.75
C PRO A 39 -7.36 -10.25 -16.38
N ILE A 40 -6.15 -9.69 -16.26
CA ILE A 40 -5.73 -9.03 -15.02
C ILE A 40 -6.83 -8.04 -14.73
N ASP A 41 -7.61 -8.30 -13.67
CA ASP A 41 -8.69 -7.41 -13.30
C ASP A 41 -8.05 -6.05 -13.04
N LYS A 42 -8.32 -5.11 -13.96
CA LYS A 42 -7.77 -3.78 -13.90
C LYS A 42 -8.60 -2.88 -13.00
N THR A 43 -9.30 -3.43 -12.01
CA THR A 43 -10.11 -2.67 -11.08
C THR A 43 -9.69 -2.96 -9.65
N ILE A 44 -10.09 -2.07 -8.75
CA ILE A 44 -9.90 -2.28 -7.31
C ILE A 44 -10.89 -3.36 -6.87
N PRO A 45 -10.43 -4.44 -6.20
CA PRO A 45 -11.31 -5.50 -5.73
C PRO A 45 -12.44 -4.98 -4.84
N ARG A 46 -13.64 -5.55 -4.96
CA ARG A 46 -14.77 -5.24 -4.08
C ARG A 46 -14.62 -5.93 -2.72
N LYS A 47 -13.65 -5.47 -1.95
CA LYS A 47 -13.32 -5.98 -0.61
C LYS A 47 -13.13 -4.81 0.34
N ILE A 48 -13.64 -4.92 1.56
CA ILE A 48 -13.44 -3.97 2.65
C ILE A 48 -12.69 -4.67 3.77
N TRP A 49 -11.64 -4.04 4.26
CA TRP A 49 -10.83 -4.48 5.39
C TRP A 49 -11.03 -3.56 6.59
N TYR A 50 -11.22 -4.19 7.76
CA TYR A 50 -11.18 -3.53 9.06
C TYR A 50 -10.20 -4.27 9.98
N LYS A 51 -9.35 -3.54 10.68
CA LYS A 51 -8.45 -4.10 11.71
C LYS A 51 -9.10 -4.01 13.08
N LEU A 52 -9.31 -5.14 13.74
CA LEU A 52 -9.85 -5.19 15.10
C LEU A 52 -8.76 -4.89 16.15
N GLY A 53 -9.10 -4.07 17.14
CA GLY A 53 -8.32 -3.98 18.36
C GLY A 53 -8.52 -5.20 19.28
N PRO A 54 -7.77 -5.31 20.38
CA PRO A 54 -7.91 -6.41 21.34
C PRO A 54 -9.29 -6.47 22.02
N ARG A 55 -10.04 -5.36 21.99
CA ARG A 55 -11.43 -5.28 22.49
C ARG A 55 -12.47 -5.72 21.46
N GLY A 56 -12.05 -6.14 20.27
CA GLY A 56 -12.95 -6.49 19.18
C GLY A 56 -13.71 -5.27 18.64
N LEU A 57 -14.90 -5.51 18.13
CA LEU A 57 -15.77 -4.50 17.53
C LEU A 57 -16.70 -3.90 18.58
N SER A 58 -16.53 -2.61 18.90
CA SER A 58 -17.46 -1.88 19.78
C SER A 58 -18.79 -1.58 19.10
N ALA A 59 -19.79 -1.12 19.86
CA ALA A 59 -21.08 -0.71 19.30
C ALA A 59 -20.92 0.45 18.29
N ASP A 60 -20.17 1.50 18.66
CA ASP A 60 -19.92 2.65 17.79
C ASP A 60 -19.15 2.23 16.53
N ALA A 61 -18.07 1.45 16.68
CA ALA A 61 -17.30 0.94 15.54
C ALA A 61 -18.15 0.05 14.61
N LYS A 62 -19.07 -0.73 15.19
CA LYS A 62 -20.02 -1.49 14.39
C LYS A 62 -20.97 -0.58 13.62
N GLU A 63 -21.49 0.46 14.24
CA GLU A 63 -22.40 1.42 13.58
C GLU A 63 -21.70 2.12 12.41
N TRP A 64 -20.48 2.60 12.62
CA TRP A 64 -19.66 3.22 11.57
C TRP A 64 -19.33 2.24 10.44
N ALA A 65 -18.89 1.02 10.75
CA ALA A 65 -18.62 0.00 9.74
C ALA A 65 -19.90 -0.45 8.99
N ASP A 66 -21.04 -0.56 9.68
CA ASP A 66 -22.34 -0.89 9.09
C ASP A 66 -22.79 0.20 8.11
N SER A 67 -22.47 1.47 8.37
CA SER A 67 -22.74 2.57 7.45
C SER A 67 -22.05 2.38 6.08
N CYS A 68 -20.87 1.74 6.07
CA CYS A 68 -20.11 1.40 4.87
C CYS A 68 -20.63 0.12 4.23
N THR A 69 -20.80 -0.96 4.99
CA THR A 69 -21.20 -2.26 4.41
C THR A 69 -22.64 -2.23 3.85
N THR A 70 -23.56 -1.50 4.50
CA THR A 70 -24.94 -1.35 4.04
C THR A 70 -25.02 -0.58 2.71
N LYS A 71 -24.18 0.45 2.53
CA LYS A 71 -24.10 1.20 1.26
C LYS A 71 -23.41 0.41 0.14
N ASN A 72 -22.67 -0.64 0.49
CA ASN A 72 -21.81 -1.39 -0.43
C ASN A 72 -22.10 -2.90 -0.36
N PRO A 73 -23.34 -3.36 -0.62
CA PRO A 73 -23.74 -4.77 -0.43
C PRO A 73 -23.00 -5.75 -1.37
N GLY A 74 -22.35 -5.25 -2.42
CA GLY A 74 -21.52 -6.04 -3.33
C GLY A 74 -20.06 -6.21 -2.88
N TYR A 75 -19.67 -5.66 -1.73
CA TYR A 75 -18.31 -5.76 -1.20
C TYR A 75 -18.22 -6.85 -0.13
N ALA A 76 -17.24 -7.74 -0.27
CA ALA A 76 -16.89 -8.67 0.80
C ALA A 76 -16.23 -7.89 1.95
N THR A 77 -16.68 -8.10 3.18
CA THR A 77 -16.13 -7.40 4.36
C THR A 77 -15.37 -8.37 5.24
N GLU A 78 -14.15 -8.01 5.59
CA GLU A 78 -13.26 -8.78 6.45
C GLU A 78 -12.85 -7.97 7.68
N TYR A 79 -13.02 -8.55 8.85
CA TYR A 79 -12.52 -8.02 10.12
C TYR A 79 -11.35 -8.89 10.58
N ILE A 80 -10.15 -8.31 10.59
CA ILE A 80 -8.94 -9.05 10.95
C ILE A 80 -8.57 -8.80 12.41
N SER A 81 -8.50 -9.88 13.20
CA SER A 81 -7.97 -9.83 14.57
C SER A 81 -6.44 -9.87 14.59
N ASP A 82 -5.84 -9.52 15.72
CA ASP A 82 -4.38 -9.54 15.87
C ASP A 82 -3.79 -10.95 15.61
N ASP A 83 -4.38 -12.00 16.20
CA ASP A 83 -3.91 -13.38 16.01
C ASP A 83 -4.02 -13.84 14.55
N TYR A 84 -5.13 -13.51 13.89
CA TYR A 84 -5.31 -13.86 12.47
C TYR A 84 -4.39 -13.03 11.57
N ALA A 85 -4.11 -11.77 11.91
CA ALA A 85 -3.16 -10.93 11.18
C ALA A 85 -1.76 -11.55 11.17
N ASP A 86 -1.27 -12.03 12.32
CA ASP A 86 0.05 -12.66 12.43
C ASP A 86 0.16 -13.90 11.53
N GLU A 87 -0.82 -14.81 11.60
CA GLU A 87 -0.86 -15.98 10.73
C GLU A 87 -0.97 -15.61 9.24
N TRP A 88 -1.80 -14.61 8.94
CA TRP A 88 -2.04 -14.17 7.57
C TRP A 88 -0.77 -13.55 6.96
N VAL A 89 -0.05 -12.71 7.71
CA VAL A 89 1.23 -12.12 7.27
C VAL A 89 2.29 -13.19 7.09
N ALA A 90 2.47 -14.08 8.09
CA ALA A 90 3.43 -15.17 8.00
C ALA A 90 3.23 -16.04 6.75
N ARG A 91 1.97 -16.31 6.41
CA ARG A 91 1.59 -17.14 5.26
C ARG A 91 1.81 -16.41 3.93
N ASN A 92 1.22 -15.23 3.77
CA ASN A 92 1.20 -14.51 2.50
C ASN A 92 2.53 -13.87 2.13
N PHE A 93 3.33 -13.47 3.14
CA PHE A 93 4.63 -12.83 2.96
C PHE A 93 5.80 -13.76 3.32
N SER A 94 5.60 -15.08 3.37
CA SER A 94 6.66 -16.07 3.64
C SER A 94 7.89 -15.95 2.72
N HIS A 95 7.71 -15.41 1.51
CA HIS A 95 8.78 -15.12 0.55
C HIS A 95 9.57 -13.82 0.85
N ARG A 96 9.14 -13.04 1.84
CA ARG A 96 9.71 -11.77 2.33
C ARG A 96 10.00 -11.87 3.83
N PRO A 97 11.06 -12.60 4.23
CA PRO A 97 11.40 -12.78 5.65
C PRO A 97 11.70 -11.46 6.37
N ASP A 98 12.16 -10.44 5.64
CA ASP A 98 12.37 -9.09 6.15
C ASP A 98 11.05 -8.42 6.58
N VAL A 99 9.99 -8.57 5.78
CA VAL A 99 8.64 -8.05 6.08
C VAL A 99 8.01 -8.85 7.23
N VAL A 100 8.08 -10.19 7.15
CA VAL A 100 7.54 -11.07 8.20
C VAL A 100 8.22 -10.81 9.54
N GLY A 101 9.55 -10.69 9.54
CA GLY A 101 10.32 -10.37 10.74
C GLY A 101 9.99 -9.00 11.30
N SER A 102 9.83 -7.99 10.45
CA SER A 102 9.43 -6.64 10.88
C SER A 102 8.04 -6.65 11.53
N TYR A 103 7.08 -7.36 10.93
CA TYR A 103 5.70 -7.40 11.40
C TYR A 103 5.52 -8.22 12.68
N LEU A 104 5.98 -9.48 12.68
CA LEU A 104 5.75 -10.41 13.78
C LEU A 104 6.56 -10.06 15.04
N ASN A 105 7.78 -9.54 14.87
CA ASN A 105 8.62 -9.21 16.02
C ASN A 105 8.29 -7.84 16.60
N THR A 106 7.64 -6.92 15.88
CA THR A 106 7.30 -5.62 16.44
C THR A 106 6.29 -5.77 17.56
N THR A 107 6.58 -5.24 18.75
CA THR A 107 5.67 -5.30 19.92
C THR A 107 4.81 -4.05 20.08
N ILE A 108 4.95 -3.06 19.20
CA ILE A 108 4.27 -1.76 19.25
C ILE A 108 2.99 -1.83 18.40
N PRO A 109 1.79 -1.85 19.01
CA PRO A 109 0.55 -2.17 18.29
C PRO A 109 0.21 -1.23 17.13
N ILE A 110 0.49 0.07 17.27
CA ILE A 110 0.17 1.05 16.22
C ILE A 110 1.00 0.82 14.95
N LEU A 111 2.28 0.44 15.09
CA LEU A 111 3.13 0.13 13.94
C LEU A 111 2.67 -1.13 13.22
N LYS A 112 2.21 -2.14 13.98
CA LYS A 112 1.60 -3.35 13.40
C LYS A 112 0.34 -3.00 12.63
N ALA A 113 -0.56 -2.17 13.19
CA ALA A 113 -1.78 -1.77 12.50
C ALA A 113 -1.47 -1.01 11.20
N ASP A 114 -0.54 -0.04 11.26
CA ASP A 114 -0.11 0.74 10.12
C ASP A 114 0.55 -0.12 9.02
N LEU A 115 1.44 -1.04 9.38
CA LEU A 115 2.05 -1.93 8.39
C LEU A 115 1.02 -2.91 7.81
N LEU A 116 0.10 -3.43 8.63
CA LEU A 116 -0.91 -4.40 8.19
C LEU A 116 -1.79 -3.84 7.07
N ARG A 117 -2.26 -2.59 7.17
CA ARG A 117 -3.14 -2.03 6.13
C ARG A 117 -2.48 -2.01 4.76
N TYR A 118 -1.20 -1.68 4.68
CA TYR A 118 -0.47 -1.70 3.41
C TYR A 118 -0.24 -3.13 2.91
N LEU A 119 0.04 -4.09 3.81
CA LEU A 119 0.18 -5.51 3.46
C LEU A 119 -1.12 -6.10 2.88
N LEU A 120 -2.27 -5.83 3.52
CA LEU A 120 -3.59 -6.26 3.05
C LEU A 120 -3.89 -5.69 1.66
N LEU A 121 -3.71 -4.38 1.50
CA LEU A 121 -3.96 -3.69 0.24
C LEU A 121 -3.01 -4.12 -0.88
N TYR A 122 -1.74 -4.41 -0.56
CA TYR A 122 -0.80 -4.95 -1.54
C TYR A 122 -1.19 -6.36 -1.99
N GLN A 123 -1.46 -7.27 -1.03
CA GLN A 123 -1.67 -8.69 -1.33
C GLN A 123 -3.03 -9.00 -1.95
N ASP A 124 -4.09 -8.35 -1.46
CA ASP A 124 -5.47 -8.66 -1.83
C ASP A 124 -6.18 -7.48 -2.49
N GLY A 125 -5.67 -6.26 -2.34
CA GLY A 125 -6.38 -5.05 -2.77
C GLY A 125 -7.64 -4.78 -1.94
N GLY A 126 -8.48 -3.91 -2.48
CA GLY A 126 -9.74 -3.50 -1.88
C GLY A 126 -9.64 -2.13 -1.23
N ALA A 127 -10.59 -1.84 -0.34
CA ALA A 127 -10.62 -0.68 0.52
C ALA A 127 -10.24 -1.08 1.94
N TYR A 128 -9.36 -0.30 2.57
CA TYR A 128 -9.11 -0.37 4.00
C TYR A 128 -9.80 0.82 4.67
N PHE A 129 -10.46 0.54 5.79
CA PHE A 129 -11.03 1.54 6.68
C PHE A 129 -10.55 1.28 8.12
N ASP A 130 -10.15 2.34 8.83
CA ASP A 130 -10.08 2.26 10.29
C ASP A 130 -11.48 2.09 10.89
N LEU A 131 -11.56 1.61 12.13
CA LEU A 131 -12.82 1.24 12.76
C LEU A 131 -13.73 2.43 13.09
N ASP A 132 -13.17 3.63 13.14
CA ASP A 132 -13.80 4.93 13.37
C ASP A 132 -14.14 5.67 12.06
N VAL A 133 -14.14 4.95 10.94
CA VAL A 133 -14.57 5.48 9.65
C VAL A 133 -16.03 5.14 9.37
N GLU A 134 -16.84 6.19 9.20
CA GLU A 134 -18.20 6.12 8.68
C GLU A 134 -18.21 6.47 7.18
N CYS A 135 -18.95 5.73 6.36
CA CYS A 135 -19.15 6.07 4.96
C CYS A 135 -20.25 7.11 4.83
N GLY A 136 -19.93 8.25 4.21
CA GLY A 136 -20.85 9.34 3.95
C GLY A 136 -21.70 9.09 2.69
N HIS A 137 -21.55 9.96 1.71
CA HIS A 137 -22.39 10.00 0.52
C HIS A 137 -21.97 8.98 -0.55
N GLY A 138 -22.95 8.27 -1.10
CA GLY A 138 -22.77 7.34 -2.22
C GLY A 138 -22.11 6.02 -1.84
N GLY A 139 -22.07 5.08 -2.79
CA GLY A 139 -21.30 3.84 -2.66
C GLY A 139 -19.84 4.04 -3.10
N ILE A 140 -18.94 3.15 -2.67
CA ILE A 140 -17.52 3.14 -3.03
C ILE A 140 -17.33 3.05 -4.55
N ASP A 141 -18.22 2.32 -5.25
CA ASP A 141 -18.20 2.21 -6.72
C ASP A 141 -18.39 3.58 -7.42
N ASP A 142 -18.99 4.56 -6.74
CA ASP A 142 -19.26 5.90 -7.27
C ASP A 142 -18.11 6.89 -7.02
N TRP A 143 -17.14 6.54 -6.16
CA TRP A 143 -16.05 7.45 -5.79
C TRP A 143 -15.07 7.70 -6.94
N ILE A 144 -14.91 6.73 -7.84
CA ILE A 144 -14.03 6.84 -9.01
C ILE A 144 -14.89 7.18 -10.23
N PRO A 145 -14.65 8.34 -10.89
CA PRO A 145 -15.34 8.70 -12.12
C PRO A 145 -15.28 7.56 -13.16
N PRO A 146 -16.38 7.24 -13.88
CA PRO A 146 -16.43 6.06 -14.75
C PRO A 146 -15.29 5.96 -15.78
N HIS A 147 -14.84 7.09 -16.32
CA HIS A 147 -13.75 7.15 -17.29
C HIS A 147 -12.36 6.91 -16.69
N LEU A 148 -12.20 6.98 -15.37
CA LEU A 148 -10.94 6.75 -14.66
C LEU A 148 -10.83 5.33 -14.07
N ARG A 149 -11.95 4.59 -13.90
CA ARG A 149 -12.01 3.31 -13.18
C ARG A 149 -10.94 2.28 -13.59
N HIS A 150 -10.71 2.09 -14.88
CA HIS A 150 -9.73 1.11 -15.37
C HIS A 150 -8.27 1.58 -15.28
N ASN A 151 -8.07 2.90 -15.17
CA ASN A 151 -6.77 3.56 -15.10
C ASN A 151 -6.38 3.94 -13.67
N THR A 152 -7.23 3.68 -12.67
CA THR A 152 -6.94 3.94 -11.26
C THR A 152 -6.51 2.65 -10.57
N SER A 153 -5.31 2.63 -10.00
CA SER A 153 -4.82 1.53 -9.17
C SER A 153 -4.77 1.89 -7.68
N LEU A 154 -4.79 3.17 -7.33
CA LEU A 154 -4.81 3.65 -5.95
C LEU A 154 -5.77 4.84 -5.81
N VAL A 155 -6.58 4.85 -4.76
CA VAL A 155 -7.37 6.02 -4.32
C VAL A 155 -6.92 6.38 -2.91
N VAL A 156 -6.51 7.62 -2.74
CA VAL A 156 -6.09 8.22 -1.47
C VAL A 156 -6.75 9.59 -1.35
N GLY A 157 -7.07 10.02 -0.14
CA GLY A 157 -7.55 11.37 0.12
C GLY A 157 -6.60 12.15 0.99
N TRP A 158 -6.68 13.47 0.93
CA TRP A 158 -5.94 14.31 1.86
C TRP A 158 -6.59 14.32 3.25
N GLU A 159 -5.76 14.27 4.28
CA GLU A 159 -6.15 14.47 5.68
C GLU A 159 -5.98 15.94 6.06
N MET A 160 -4.75 16.42 5.95
CA MET A 160 -4.39 17.81 6.20
C MET A 160 -4.16 18.48 4.84
N ASP A 161 -5.26 18.95 4.27
CA ASP A 161 -5.28 19.83 3.09
C ASP A 161 -5.72 21.26 3.45
N ALA A 162 -5.75 21.54 4.75
CA ALA A 162 -6.41 22.68 5.35
C ALA A 162 -5.69 24.01 5.05
N GLY A 163 -6.29 24.79 4.15
CA GLY A 163 -5.95 26.17 3.89
C GLY A 163 -5.00 26.34 2.72
N LEU A 164 -5.35 27.24 1.79
CA LEU A 164 -4.53 27.75 0.69
C LEU A 164 -3.29 28.55 1.17
N THR A 165 -2.68 28.12 2.29
CA THR A 165 -1.59 28.77 3.02
C THR A 165 -0.57 27.70 3.42
N GLY A 166 0.66 27.84 2.95
CA GLY A 166 1.67 26.76 2.87
C GLY A 166 2.38 26.33 4.16
N ASP A 167 1.80 26.55 5.34
CA ASP A 167 2.47 26.31 6.64
C ASP A 167 2.11 24.97 7.33
N VAL A 168 1.19 24.18 6.78
CA VAL A 168 0.83 22.86 7.34
C VAL A 168 1.41 21.73 6.48
N SER A 169 1.97 20.70 7.14
CA SER A 169 2.46 19.49 6.47
C SER A 169 1.30 18.77 5.78
N HIS A 170 1.20 18.89 4.45
CA HIS A 170 0.22 18.17 3.65
C HIS A 170 0.41 16.65 3.75
N GLN A 171 -0.59 15.95 4.29
CA GLN A 171 -0.56 14.50 4.51
C GLN A 171 -1.83 13.83 3.97
N LEU A 172 -1.66 12.64 3.40
CA LEU A 172 -2.75 11.76 2.99
C LEU A 172 -3.37 11.07 4.20
N ALA A 173 -4.68 10.94 4.21
CA ALA A 173 -5.42 10.14 5.18
C ALA A 173 -5.00 8.67 5.11
N SER A 174 -4.50 8.12 6.22
CA SER A 174 -4.15 6.70 6.32
C SER A 174 -5.29 5.80 6.78
N TRP A 175 -6.40 6.39 7.24
CA TRP A 175 -7.59 5.67 7.70
C TRP A 175 -8.49 5.17 6.57
N THR A 176 -8.37 5.72 5.36
CA THR A 176 -9.12 5.27 4.18
C THR A 176 -8.21 5.21 2.96
N ILE A 177 -7.98 4.00 2.43
CA ILE A 177 -7.15 3.78 1.24
C ILE A 177 -7.81 2.71 0.39
N MET A 178 -7.89 2.93 -0.93
CA MET A 178 -8.32 1.88 -1.85
C MET A 178 -7.18 1.53 -2.81
N ALA A 179 -6.90 0.25 -2.99
CA ALA A 179 -5.81 -0.19 -3.84
C ALA A 179 -6.19 -1.41 -4.68
N ARG A 180 -5.63 -1.46 -5.89
CA ARG A 180 -5.51 -2.69 -6.64
C ARG A 180 -4.43 -3.57 -6.00
N LYS A 181 -4.61 -4.87 -6.12
CA LYS A 181 -3.57 -5.84 -5.75
C LYS A 181 -2.25 -5.52 -6.47
N GLY A 182 -1.15 -5.56 -5.74
CA GLY A 182 0.21 -5.48 -6.26
C GLY A 182 0.69 -4.08 -6.63
N THR A 183 0.07 -3.01 -6.11
CA THR A 183 0.50 -1.65 -6.45
C THR A 183 1.93 -1.34 -5.97
N PRO A 184 2.73 -0.60 -6.76
CA PRO A 184 4.06 -0.17 -6.33
C PRO A 184 4.02 0.76 -5.11
N TYR A 185 2.91 1.49 -4.94
CA TYR A 185 2.72 2.43 -3.83
C TYR A 185 2.64 1.75 -2.47
N MET A 186 1.86 0.66 -2.37
CA MET A 186 1.78 -0.12 -1.13
C MET A 186 3.10 -0.86 -0.86
N MET A 187 3.75 -1.39 -1.90
CA MET A 187 5.07 -2.01 -1.73
C MET A 187 6.12 -1.00 -1.25
N ALA A 188 6.13 0.22 -1.79
CA ALA A 188 7.04 1.27 -1.32
C ALA A 188 6.85 1.56 0.17
N ALA A 189 5.61 1.62 0.65
CA ALA A 189 5.31 1.80 2.08
C ALA A 189 5.78 0.61 2.92
N ILE A 190 5.51 -0.62 2.48
CA ILE A 190 5.93 -1.86 3.16
C ILE A 190 7.46 -1.91 3.26
N ASP A 191 8.17 -1.68 2.16
CA ASP A 191 9.62 -1.73 2.11
C ASP A 191 10.26 -0.63 2.97
N ASP A 192 9.71 0.58 2.94
CA ASP A 192 10.25 1.70 3.71
C ASP A 192 10.00 1.55 5.21
N ILE A 193 8.83 1.05 5.62
CA ILE A 193 8.53 0.77 7.02
C ILE A 193 9.37 -0.39 7.55
N SER A 194 9.44 -1.49 6.80
CA SER A 194 10.23 -2.67 7.21
C SER A 194 11.69 -2.29 7.41
N ARG A 195 12.28 -1.54 6.45
CA ARG A 195 13.64 -1.02 6.57
C ARG A 195 13.80 -0.11 7.79
N ALA A 196 12.89 0.85 7.97
CA ALA A 196 12.96 1.78 9.10
C ALA A 196 12.91 1.05 10.46
N ILE A 197 12.09 0.00 10.60
CA ILE A 197 12.06 -0.83 11.82
C ILE A 197 13.41 -1.51 12.07
N HIS A 198 14.05 -2.05 11.03
CA HIS A 198 15.38 -2.66 11.15
C HIS A 198 16.47 -1.62 11.43
N ASP A 199 16.40 -0.44 10.82
CA ASP A 199 17.35 0.65 11.04
C ASP A 199 17.30 1.12 12.51
N GLU A 200 16.11 1.34 13.07
CA GLU A 200 15.95 1.70 14.49
C GLU A 200 16.40 0.58 15.44
N SER A 201 16.13 -0.68 15.09
CA SER A 201 16.64 -1.84 15.84
C SER A 201 18.18 -1.83 15.91
N ASN A 202 18.84 -1.52 14.79
CA ASN A 202 20.30 -1.44 14.72
C ASN A 202 20.85 -0.22 15.46
N GLU A 203 20.26 0.97 15.27
CA GLU A 203 20.66 2.22 15.92
C GLU A 203 20.62 2.09 17.44
N HIS A 204 19.58 1.47 17.97
CA HIS A 204 19.43 1.22 19.41
C HIS A 204 20.13 -0.05 19.90
N SER A 205 20.70 -0.86 19.01
CA SER A 205 21.34 -2.14 19.34
C SER A 205 20.45 -3.08 20.16
N VAL A 206 19.15 -3.12 19.84
CA VAL A 206 18.15 -4.00 20.45
C VAL A 206 17.45 -4.79 19.36
N PRO A 207 17.00 -6.04 19.60
CA PRO A 207 16.17 -6.73 18.62
C PRO A 207 14.84 -5.99 18.40
N VAL A 208 14.20 -6.19 17.25
CA VAL A 208 12.90 -5.58 16.90
C VAL A 208 11.83 -5.82 18.00
N SER A 209 11.86 -6.97 18.67
CA SER A 209 10.97 -7.29 19.80
C SER A 209 11.10 -6.35 21.00
N ASP A 210 12.29 -5.78 21.17
CA ASP A 210 12.64 -4.97 22.32
C ASP A 210 12.54 -3.48 22.02
N LEU A 211 12.30 -3.09 20.76
CA LEU A 211 11.97 -1.72 20.40
C LEU A 211 10.78 -1.22 21.23
N LYS A 212 10.85 0.06 21.60
CA LYS A 212 9.82 0.77 22.36
C LYS A 212 9.49 2.07 21.66
N LEU A 213 8.25 2.53 21.83
CA LEU A 213 7.76 3.73 21.16
C LEU A 213 8.65 4.97 21.40
N TRP A 214 9.21 5.12 22.60
CA TRP A 214 10.09 6.25 22.94
C TRP A 214 11.47 6.21 22.27
N MET A 215 11.86 5.07 21.68
CA MET A 215 13.08 4.95 20.88
C MET A 215 12.86 5.47 19.46
N LEU A 216 11.61 5.47 18.98
CA LEU A 216 11.31 5.70 17.58
C LEU A 216 11.04 7.18 17.29
N PRO A 217 11.19 7.59 16.02
CA PRO A 217 10.63 8.83 15.53
C PRO A 217 9.12 8.91 15.75
N ASP A 218 8.54 10.09 15.52
CA ASP A 218 7.10 10.29 15.59
C ASP A 218 6.35 9.29 14.69
N VAL A 219 5.31 8.66 15.21
CA VAL A 219 4.57 7.58 14.53
C VAL A 219 3.95 8.05 13.21
N VAL A 220 3.51 9.32 13.16
CA VAL A 220 2.96 9.92 11.94
C VAL A 220 4.00 9.88 10.82
N ASP A 221 5.25 10.17 11.15
CA ASP A 221 6.37 10.10 10.20
C ASP A 221 6.85 8.67 9.95
N PHE A 222 6.86 7.85 10.99
CA PHE A 222 7.47 6.53 10.96
C PHE A 222 6.65 5.52 10.14
N THR A 223 5.36 5.33 10.48
CA THR A 223 4.47 4.35 9.82
C THR A 223 3.12 4.93 9.37
N GLY A 224 2.75 6.09 9.90
CA GLY A 224 1.46 6.73 9.71
C GLY A 224 1.32 7.57 8.42
N PRO A 225 0.48 8.62 8.44
CA PRO A 225 0.05 9.30 7.21
C PRO A 225 1.18 10.03 6.47
N ALA A 226 2.21 10.55 7.16
CA ALA A 226 3.36 11.15 6.48
C ALA A 226 4.22 10.08 5.78
N ARG A 227 4.38 8.88 6.35
CA ARG A 227 5.04 7.74 5.69
C ARG A 227 4.29 7.31 4.43
N LEU A 228 2.96 7.15 4.52
CA LEU A 228 2.11 6.84 3.38
C LEU A 228 2.31 7.86 2.26
N THR A 229 2.24 9.14 2.63
CA THR A 229 2.39 10.25 1.70
C THR A 229 3.71 10.17 0.94
N ARG A 230 4.84 10.04 1.65
CA ARG A 230 6.16 9.89 0.99
C ARG A 230 6.23 8.66 0.09
N SER A 231 5.66 7.54 0.52
CA SER A 231 5.69 6.27 -0.22
C SER A 231 4.89 6.33 -1.51
N VAL A 232 3.72 6.99 -1.50
CA VAL A 232 2.89 7.21 -2.70
C VAL A 232 3.63 8.06 -3.71
N PHE A 233 4.20 9.19 -3.30
CA PHE A 233 4.92 10.07 -4.22
C PHE A 233 6.21 9.44 -4.75
N LYS A 234 6.96 8.72 -3.91
CA LYS A 234 8.10 7.91 -4.36
C LYS A 234 7.70 6.87 -5.40
N GLY A 235 6.60 6.15 -5.17
CA GLY A 235 6.09 5.18 -6.13
C GLY A 235 5.63 5.84 -7.44
N LEU A 236 5.07 7.06 -7.38
CA LEU A 236 4.66 7.82 -8.56
C LEU A 236 5.88 8.24 -9.38
N GLU A 237 6.92 8.75 -8.73
CA GLU A 237 8.18 9.14 -9.39
C GLU A 237 8.84 7.97 -10.11
N GLN A 238 8.88 6.82 -9.43
CA GLN A 238 9.40 5.57 -10.00
C GLN A 238 8.58 5.10 -11.21
N THR A 239 7.25 5.14 -11.10
CA THR A 239 6.34 4.68 -12.16
C THR A 239 6.35 5.62 -13.36
N LEU A 240 6.46 6.93 -13.13
CA LEU A 240 6.47 7.95 -14.18
C LEU A 240 7.86 8.20 -14.77
N GLY A 241 8.93 7.73 -14.10
CA GLY A 241 10.31 7.95 -14.53
C GLY A 241 10.74 9.41 -14.47
N ARG A 242 10.13 10.21 -13.59
CA ARG A 242 10.41 11.65 -13.42
C ARG A 242 10.00 12.12 -12.03
N ASP A 243 10.57 13.24 -11.62
CA ASP A 243 10.16 13.92 -10.39
C ASP A 243 8.69 14.35 -10.45
N VAL A 244 8.04 14.31 -9.28
CA VAL A 244 6.62 14.63 -9.13
C VAL A 244 6.44 15.81 -8.19
N ASP A 245 5.88 16.89 -8.74
CA ASP A 245 5.49 18.03 -7.94
C ASP A 245 4.17 17.73 -7.20
N ARG A 246 4.28 17.53 -5.89
CA ARG A 246 3.13 17.26 -5.00
C ARG A 246 2.07 18.37 -5.05
N ARG A 247 2.47 19.62 -5.34
CA ARG A 247 1.58 20.78 -5.39
C ARG A 247 0.51 20.66 -6.49
N LEU A 248 0.72 19.79 -7.48
CA LEU A 248 -0.25 19.54 -8.55
C LEU A 248 -1.52 18.82 -8.07
N VAL A 249 -1.48 18.24 -6.87
CA VAL A 249 -2.61 17.50 -6.28
C VAL A 249 -2.96 17.99 -4.87
N GLN A 250 -2.34 19.06 -4.38
CA GLN A 250 -2.66 19.70 -3.10
C GLN A 250 -3.72 20.80 -3.28
N GLY A 251 -4.55 21.03 -2.25
CA GLY A 251 -5.60 22.06 -2.30
C GLY A 251 -6.64 21.81 -3.39
N ILE A 252 -6.81 20.56 -3.82
CA ILE A 252 -7.76 20.19 -4.87
C ILE A 252 -9.19 20.19 -4.32
N LEU A 253 -10.12 20.72 -5.10
CA LEU A 253 -11.55 20.73 -4.73
C LEU A 253 -12.33 19.58 -5.39
N GLU A 254 -11.75 18.93 -6.39
CA GLU A 254 -12.32 17.80 -7.12
C GLU A 254 -11.31 16.64 -7.25
N PRO A 255 -11.77 15.39 -7.45
CA PRO A 255 -10.89 14.24 -7.65
C PRO A 255 -9.89 14.49 -8.78
N THR A 256 -8.60 14.39 -8.47
CA THR A 256 -7.51 14.70 -9.41
C THR A 256 -6.61 13.48 -9.59
N GLN A 257 -6.47 13.00 -10.83
CA GLN A 257 -5.62 11.84 -11.13
C GLN A 257 -4.20 12.27 -11.50
N MET A 258 -3.20 11.58 -10.94
CA MET A 258 -1.80 11.68 -11.34
C MET A 258 -1.24 10.26 -11.55
N GLY A 259 -0.80 9.97 -12.77
CA GLY A 259 -0.49 8.59 -13.15
C GLY A 259 -1.75 7.72 -13.03
N ASP A 260 -1.67 6.63 -12.28
CA ASP A 260 -2.79 5.76 -11.93
C ASP A 260 -3.26 5.94 -10.47
N VAL A 261 -2.85 7.03 -9.80
CA VAL A 261 -3.30 7.40 -8.45
C VAL A 261 -4.38 8.48 -8.56
N LEU A 262 -5.54 8.24 -7.96
CA LEU A 262 -6.61 9.23 -7.82
C LEU A 262 -6.53 9.87 -6.43
N PHE A 263 -6.25 11.16 -6.40
CA PHE A 263 -6.26 11.96 -5.18
C PHE A 263 -7.65 12.53 -4.96
N MET A 264 -8.21 12.27 -3.79
CA MET A 264 -9.49 12.78 -3.35
C MET A 264 -9.29 14.05 -2.51
N PRO A 265 -10.15 15.07 -2.69
CA PRO A 265 -10.09 16.30 -1.90
C PRO A 265 -10.13 16.04 -0.39
N GLY A 266 -9.47 16.92 0.38
CA GLY A 266 -9.51 16.84 1.84
C GLY A 266 -10.94 16.85 2.40
N TRP A 267 -11.85 17.61 1.79
CA TRP A 267 -13.24 17.68 2.26
C TRP A 267 -13.97 16.34 2.05
N ALA A 268 -13.54 15.50 1.12
CA ALA A 268 -14.16 14.21 0.85
C ALA A 268 -13.75 13.14 1.88
N PHE A 269 -12.51 13.20 2.37
CA PHE A 269 -11.90 12.16 3.20
C PHE A 269 -11.64 12.57 4.66
N ALA A 270 -11.58 13.88 4.92
CA ALA A 270 -11.14 14.46 6.18
C ALA A 270 -11.78 15.83 6.44
N ALA A 271 -13.08 15.98 6.16
CA ALA A 271 -13.78 17.26 6.27
C ALA A 271 -13.62 17.95 7.64
N GLY A 272 -13.52 17.16 8.72
CA GLY A 272 -13.35 17.66 10.08
C GLY A 272 -11.95 18.19 10.41
N GLN A 273 -10.93 17.80 9.63
CA GLN A 273 -9.53 18.18 9.86
C GLN A 273 -9.13 19.44 9.06
N GLY A 274 -10.01 19.92 8.18
CA GLY A 274 -9.74 21.04 7.28
C GLY A 274 -10.52 22.31 7.58
N GLN A 275 -9.92 23.45 7.25
CA GLN A 275 -10.61 24.74 7.15
C GLN A 275 -10.77 25.09 5.68
N TYR A 276 -12.03 25.23 5.23
CA TYR A 276 -12.36 25.55 3.85
C TYR A 276 -12.90 26.99 3.78
N PRO A 277 -12.40 27.82 2.85
CA PRO A 277 -12.92 29.17 2.64
C PRO A 277 -14.42 29.14 2.32
N GLU A 278 -15.14 30.16 2.79
CA GLU A 278 -16.58 30.28 2.53
C GLU A 278 -16.87 30.34 1.01
N GLU A 279 -15.98 30.97 0.23
CA GLU A 279 -16.11 31.06 -1.24
C GLU A 279 -16.01 29.72 -1.99
N ASP A 280 -15.53 28.67 -1.33
CA ASP A 280 -15.38 27.34 -1.92
C ASP A 280 -16.52 26.40 -1.52
N ARG A 281 -17.46 26.83 -0.66
CA ARG A 281 -18.56 25.97 -0.18
C ARG A 281 -19.46 25.42 -1.29
N ASP A 282 -19.66 26.19 -2.36
CA ASP A 282 -20.45 25.75 -3.52
C ASP A 282 -19.64 24.91 -4.52
N LYS A 283 -18.31 24.82 -4.33
CA LYS A 283 -17.39 24.09 -5.22
C LYS A 283 -16.97 22.75 -4.64
N ILE A 284 -17.07 22.57 -3.32
CA ILE A 284 -16.78 21.29 -2.67
C ILE A 284 -17.93 20.30 -2.90
N GLY A 285 -17.58 19.04 -3.12
CA GLY A 285 -18.53 17.96 -3.32
C GLY A 285 -19.02 17.31 -2.01
N PRO A 286 -19.52 16.06 -2.08
CA PRO A 286 -20.16 15.40 -0.94
C PRO A 286 -19.21 14.54 -0.11
N ARG A 287 -19.16 14.72 1.22
CA ARG A 287 -18.27 13.95 2.13
C ARG A 287 -18.42 12.45 1.89
N LEU A 288 -17.34 11.77 1.50
CA LEU A 288 -17.37 10.35 1.14
C LEU A 288 -17.12 9.47 2.35
N VAL A 289 -16.28 9.93 3.27
CA VAL A 289 -16.06 9.31 4.58
C VAL A 289 -16.00 10.37 5.68
N ILE A 290 -16.28 9.94 6.91
CA ILE A 290 -16.17 10.74 8.13
C ILE A 290 -15.33 9.90 9.10
N HIS A 291 -14.25 10.49 9.62
CA HIS A 291 -13.43 9.90 10.67
C HIS A 291 -13.85 10.50 12.02
N HIS A 292 -14.09 9.66 13.02
CA HIS A 292 -14.54 10.05 14.36
C HIS A 292 -13.40 10.14 15.39
#